data_AF-A0A357D4L3-F1
#
_entry.id   AF-A0A357D4L3-F1
#
_cell.length_a   1.000
_cell.length_b   1.000
_cell.length_c   1.000
_cell.angle_alpha   90.00
_cell.angle_beta   90.00
_cell.angle_gamma   90.00
#
_symmetry.space_group_name_H-M   'P 1'
#
loop_
_entity.id
_entity.type
_entity.pdbx_description
1 polymer ?
#
loop_
_entity_poly.entity_id
_entity_poly.type
_entity_poly.pdbx_seq_one_letter_code
_entity_poly.pdbx_strand_id
1 'polypeptide(L)'
;MVKRRITFVFAAILCFASLLWGQAVEAKVEIPIVLTERAGLDWKSTPFTVGVPVPSKEGAFSSPPRMLDQMGREVASQAVLLPGPTGKESPGWWRLTFLGTINQNDSLVYRAVFGEEQKIQPRTAVKVEKTFSGYLVENSSVRLELSTDQPIVAKAWFDPNGRGSFKDDTPLLVAPLEIGIRTTAASLGAKAMDISLEEHGPVRAVFRLKGVIPLTGIEGPFSYDCRLILYADTPFIRLEVRLINTTGGQLTMEEAWLKTTLNLKEERGETTFGAGKGARTSALNKNAHAQLVVDHSGGLRWGGIFGSASIPQGSAGIGWADLSGPVGGVSVGIKDFGLLYPKGLQVNGTGEIKIQFLPVSSPLIWEAGVAKT
;
A
#
# COMPACT_ATOMS: atom_id res chain seq x y z
N MET A 1 62.34 -44.92 -31.55
CA MET A 1 62.62 -43.49 -31.78
C MET A 1 61.30 -42.76 -32.06
N VAL A 2 60.65 -42.22 -31.03
CA VAL A 2 59.36 -41.52 -31.14
C VAL A 2 59.47 -40.21 -30.35
N LYS A 3 59.96 -39.16 -31.01
CA LYS A 3 60.03 -37.79 -30.46
C LYS A 3 59.69 -36.80 -31.57
N ARG A 4 58.41 -36.74 -31.98
CA ARG A 4 57.94 -35.70 -32.92
C ARG A 4 56.42 -35.43 -32.90
N ARG A 5 55.73 -35.72 -31.79
CA ARG A 5 54.26 -35.50 -31.66
C ARG A 5 53.81 -34.57 -30.53
N ILE A 6 54.72 -34.02 -29.72
CA ILE A 6 54.35 -33.21 -28.54
C ILE A 6 54.28 -31.70 -28.86
N THR A 7 54.91 -31.23 -29.93
CA THR A 7 54.98 -29.79 -30.24
C THR A 7 53.72 -29.22 -30.89
N PHE A 8 52.84 -30.06 -31.46
CA PHE A 8 51.63 -29.60 -32.15
C PHE A 8 50.40 -29.43 -31.24
N VAL A 9 50.42 -30.00 -30.03
CA VAL A 9 49.26 -29.91 -29.10
C VAL A 9 49.28 -28.61 -28.29
N PHE A 10 50.46 -28.07 -27.99
CA PHE A 10 50.57 -26.81 -27.23
C PHE A 10 50.19 -25.56 -28.04
N ALA A 11 50.37 -25.57 -29.36
CA ALA A 11 49.97 -24.44 -30.21
C ALA A 11 48.43 -24.35 -30.38
N ALA A 12 47.72 -25.48 -30.37
CA ALA A 12 46.26 -25.51 -30.46
C ALA A 12 45.57 -25.04 -29.17
N ILE A 13 46.18 -25.31 -28.01
CA ILE A 13 45.67 -24.86 -26.70
C ILE A 13 45.93 -23.37 -26.48
N LEU A 14 47.07 -22.83 -26.97
CA LEU A 14 47.31 -21.38 -26.92
C LEU A 14 46.42 -20.58 -27.88
N CYS A 15 46.10 -21.11 -29.07
CA CYS A 15 45.18 -20.42 -29.98
C CYS A 15 43.71 -20.46 -29.52
N PHE A 16 43.30 -21.47 -28.74
CA PHE A 16 41.97 -21.48 -28.11
C PHE A 16 41.90 -20.60 -26.84
N ALA A 17 43.02 -20.39 -26.15
CA ALA A 17 43.09 -19.45 -25.02
C ALA A 17 43.10 -17.99 -25.47
N SER A 18 43.58 -17.67 -26.68
CA SER A 18 43.55 -16.32 -27.25
C SER A 18 42.23 -15.93 -27.92
N LEU A 19 41.32 -16.87 -28.16
CA LEU A 19 39.96 -16.60 -28.66
C LEU A 19 38.94 -16.30 -27.53
N LEU A 20 39.36 -16.38 -26.26
CA LEU A 20 38.55 -15.99 -25.10
C LEU A 20 38.83 -14.56 -24.63
N TRP A 21 39.67 -13.80 -25.33
CA TRP A 21 39.82 -12.38 -25.09
C TRP A 21 38.80 -11.56 -25.88
N GLY A 22 37.81 -11.09 -25.13
CA GLY A 22 37.12 -9.86 -25.48
C GLY A 22 35.84 -10.03 -26.29
N GLN A 23 34.91 -10.87 -25.83
CA GLN A 23 33.56 -10.30 -25.78
C GLN A 23 33.65 -9.21 -24.71
N ALA A 24 33.76 -7.96 -25.15
CA ALA A 24 33.46 -6.83 -24.29
C ALA A 24 32.08 -7.14 -23.72
N VAL A 25 32.04 -7.53 -22.44
CA VAL A 25 30.79 -7.56 -21.69
C VAL A 25 30.31 -6.13 -21.80
N GLU A 26 29.30 -5.91 -22.64
CA GLU A 26 28.62 -4.64 -22.73
C GLU A 26 28.33 -4.24 -21.28
N ALA A 27 28.93 -3.15 -20.84
CA ALA A 27 28.95 -2.80 -19.43
C ALA A 27 27.51 -2.56 -19.00
N LYS A 28 26.89 -3.60 -18.43
CA LYS A 28 25.52 -3.50 -17.92
C LYS A 28 25.55 -2.48 -16.81
N VAL A 29 24.79 -1.40 -17.00
CA VAL A 29 24.61 -0.43 -15.94
C VAL A 29 23.79 -1.11 -14.85
N GLU A 30 24.41 -1.26 -13.69
CA GLU A 30 23.78 -1.82 -12.49
C GLU A 30 23.77 -0.77 -11.38
N ILE A 31 22.60 -0.48 -10.82
CA ILE A 31 22.42 0.44 -9.71
C ILE A 31 22.08 -0.37 -8.46
N PRO A 32 22.95 -0.40 -7.42
CA PRO A 32 22.68 -1.13 -6.19
C PRO A 32 21.58 -0.45 -5.37
N ILE A 33 20.66 -1.25 -4.85
CA ILE A 33 19.57 -0.84 -3.96
C ILE A 33 19.73 -1.59 -2.66
N VAL A 34 20.09 -0.88 -1.60
CA VAL A 34 20.26 -1.45 -0.26
C VAL A 34 18.93 -1.37 0.47
N LEU A 35 18.39 -2.52 0.85
CA LEU A 35 17.24 -2.64 1.74
C LEU A 35 17.73 -3.00 3.14
N THR A 36 17.28 -2.27 4.15
CA THR A 36 17.60 -2.55 5.55
C THR A 36 16.30 -2.69 6.34
N GLU A 37 16.13 -3.83 6.99
CA GLU A 37 15.01 -4.07 7.91
C GLU A 37 15.31 -3.40 9.26
N ARG A 38 14.36 -2.59 9.75
CA ARG A 38 14.55 -1.79 10.97
C ARG A 38 13.43 -1.97 12.00
N ALA A 39 12.37 -2.68 11.65
CA ALA A 39 11.22 -2.92 12.51
C ALA A 39 11.37 -4.20 13.34
N GLY A 40 12.38 -5.04 13.06
CA GLY A 40 12.58 -6.34 13.70
C GLY A 40 11.54 -7.37 13.23
N LEU A 41 11.11 -7.31 11.97
CA LEU A 41 10.08 -8.18 11.41
C LEU A 41 10.57 -8.91 10.16
N ASP A 42 10.08 -10.13 9.96
CA ASP A 42 10.26 -10.85 8.70
C ASP A 42 9.25 -10.35 7.66
N TRP A 43 9.74 -9.86 6.53
CA TRP A 43 8.93 -9.38 5.42
C TRP A 43 9.03 -10.36 4.26
N LYS A 44 7.93 -11.01 3.90
CA LYS A 44 7.86 -11.97 2.80
C LYS A 44 7.06 -11.40 1.64
N SER A 45 7.59 -11.54 0.42
CA SER A 45 6.95 -11.08 -0.81
C SER A 45 6.39 -9.65 -0.71
N THR A 46 7.09 -8.78 0.00
CA THR A 46 6.65 -7.41 0.32
C THR A 46 6.98 -6.48 -0.84
N PRO A 47 6.06 -5.64 -1.29
CA PRO A 47 6.32 -4.71 -2.38
C PRO A 47 7.22 -3.57 -1.91
N PHE A 48 8.35 -3.42 -2.57
CA PHE A 48 9.26 -2.28 -2.40
C PHE A 48 9.17 -1.40 -3.63
N THR A 49 8.97 -0.09 -3.44
CA THR A 49 8.96 0.90 -4.52
C THR A 49 10.13 1.86 -4.33
N VAL A 50 10.99 1.96 -5.33
CA VAL A 50 12.17 2.84 -5.34
C VAL A 50 12.20 3.71 -6.59
N GLY A 51 12.89 4.84 -6.49
CA GLY A 51 13.25 5.65 -7.66
C GLY A 51 14.64 5.25 -8.13
N VAL A 52 14.77 4.90 -9.41
CA VAL A 52 16.04 4.62 -10.08
C VAL A 52 16.33 5.79 -11.02
N PRO A 53 17.43 6.54 -10.82
CA PRO A 53 17.71 7.72 -11.64
C PRO A 53 17.96 7.33 -13.10
N VAL A 54 17.56 8.22 -14.01
CA VAL A 54 17.89 8.15 -15.43
C VAL A 54 18.94 9.23 -15.72
N PRO A 55 20.23 8.86 -15.89
CA PRO A 55 21.26 9.79 -16.33
C PRO A 55 20.90 10.41 -17.69
N SER A 56 21.06 11.73 -17.79
CA SER A 56 20.76 12.45 -19.03
C SER A 56 21.69 11.98 -20.16
N LYS A 57 21.12 11.73 -21.35
CA LYS A 57 21.81 11.45 -22.64
C LYS A 57 22.30 10.03 -22.88
N GLU A 58 21.91 9.04 -22.07
CA GLU A 58 22.32 7.64 -22.29
C GLU A 58 21.14 6.76 -22.76
N GLY A 59 21.28 6.16 -23.95
CA GLY A 59 20.26 5.29 -24.54
C GLY A 59 19.98 4.02 -23.72
N ALA A 60 20.91 3.59 -22.87
CA ALA A 60 20.78 2.41 -22.01
C ALA A 60 19.62 2.51 -21.00
N PHE A 61 19.16 3.71 -20.67
CA PHE A 61 18.07 3.94 -19.70
C PHE A 61 16.70 4.12 -20.35
N SER A 62 16.62 3.98 -21.68
CA SER A 62 15.34 4.02 -22.40
C SER A 62 14.47 2.80 -22.12
N SER A 63 15.09 1.66 -21.78
CA SER A 63 14.39 0.45 -21.38
C SER A 63 14.12 0.43 -19.87
N PRO A 64 12.98 -0.14 -19.44
CA PRO A 64 12.68 -0.38 -18.03
C PRO A 64 13.81 -1.15 -17.33
N PRO A 65 14.28 -0.71 -16.14
CA PRO A 65 15.22 -1.50 -15.36
C PRO A 65 14.56 -2.80 -14.85
N ARG A 66 15.32 -3.88 -14.88
CA ARG A 66 15.00 -5.15 -14.22
C ARG A 66 15.53 -5.16 -12.80
N MET A 67 15.10 -6.14 -12.00
CA MET A 67 15.51 -6.26 -10.61
C MET A 67 16.14 -7.62 -10.33
N LEU A 68 17.41 -7.60 -9.93
CA LEU A 68 18.12 -8.80 -9.46
C LEU A 68 18.21 -8.82 -7.94
N ASP A 69 18.03 -9.99 -7.36
CA ASP A 69 18.31 -10.23 -5.94
C ASP A 69 19.82 -10.34 -5.65
N GLN A 70 20.16 -10.52 -4.38
CA GLN A 70 21.55 -10.66 -3.94
C GLN A 70 22.30 -11.82 -4.62
N MET A 71 21.59 -12.88 -5.05
CA MET A 71 22.16 -14.04 -5.74
C MET A 71 22.23 -13.85 -7.26
N GLY A 72 21.77 -12.72 -7.79
CA GLY A 72 21.72 -12.45 -9.23
C GLY A 72 20.52 -13.07 -9.94
N ARG A 73 19.49 -13.50 -9.20
CA ARG A 73 18.26 -14.03 -9.77
C ARG A 73 17.29 -12.88 -10.04
N GLU A 74 16.60 -12.96 -11.18
CA GLU A 74 15.55 -12.02 -11.55
C GLU A 74 14.35 -12.10 -10.60
N VAL A 75 13.79 -10.95 -10.27
CA VAL A 75 12.62 -10.78 -9.41
C VAL A 75 11.52 -10.09 -10.20
N ALA A 76 10.27 -10.55 -10.00
CA ALA A 76 9.10 -9.91 -10.56
C ALA A 76 9.09 -8.41 -10.21
N SER A 77 9.13 -7.57 -11.23
CA SER A 77 9.25 -6.13 -11.09
C SER A 77 8.46 -5.39 -12.17
N GLN A 78 8.13 -4.14 -11.87
CA GLN A 78 7.36 -3.26 -12.73
C GLN A 78 7.95 -1.85 -12.62
N ALA A 79 8.39 -1.31 -13.75
CA ALA A 79 8.95 0.03 -13.83
C ALA A 79 8.02 0.97 -14.60
N VAL A 80 7.83 2.18 -14.10
CA VAL A 80 7.12 3.27 -14.78
C VAL A 80 8.07 4.45 -14.89
N LEU A 81 8.26 4.96 -16.11
CA LEU A 81 9.07 6.14 -16.34
C LEU A 81 8.33 7.37 -15.84
N LEU A 82 8.95 8.12 -14.93
CA LEU A 82 8.41 9.36 -14.42
C LEU A 82 9.07 10.56 -15.11
N PRO A 83 8.31 11.63 -15.39
CA PRO A 83 8.87 12.86 -15.92
C PRO A 83 9.87 13.46 -14.93
N GLY A 84 10.91 14.10 -15.45
CA GLY A 84 11.90 14.81 -14.65
C GLY A 84 11.36 16.10 -14.06
N PRO A 85 12.09 16.68 -13.09
CA PRO A 85 11.64 17.87 -12.35
C PRO A 85 11.44 19.12 -13.24
N THR A 86 12.06 19.18 -14.42
CA THR A 86 11.93 20.30 -15.36
C THR A 86 10.85 20.10 -16.43
N GLY A 87 10.09 19.00 -16.40
CA GLY A 87 8.97 18.75 -17.32
C GLY A 87 9.09 17.47 -18.15
N LYS A 88 8.10 17.26 -19.04
CA LYS A 88 7.85 16.00 -19.77
C LYS A 88 8.97 15.53 -20.70
N GLU A 89 9.93 16.39 -21.05
CA GLU A 89 10.93 16.13 -22.10
C GLU A 89 12.25 15.56 -21.59
N SER A 90 12.45 15.49 -20.27
CA SER A 90 13.61 14.82 -19.68
C SER A 90 13.13 13.77 -18.69
N PRO A 91 13.26 12.46 -18.98
CA PRO A 91 12.98 11.44 -17.98
C PRO A 91 13.91 11.64 -16.79
N GLY A 92 13.36 11.80 -15.59
CA GLY A 92 14.17 11.97 -14.39
C GLY A 92 14.49 10.63 -13.72
N TRP A 93 13.48 9.77 -13.61
CA TRP A 93 13.53 8.59 -12.75
C TRP A 93 12.59 7.49 -13.25
N TRP A 94 13.02 6.25 -13.15
CA TRP A 94 12.13 5.09 -13.16
C TRP A 94 11.59 4.87 -11.75
N ARG A 95 10.27 4.82 -11.59
CA ARG A 95 9.66 4.22 -10.39
C ARG A 95 9.62 2.73 -10.59
N LEU A 96 10.43 2.00 -9.84
CA LEU A 96 10.54 0.55 -9.90
C LEU A 96 9.90 -0.07 -8.66
N THR A 97 8.90 -0.93 -8.86
CA THR A 97 8.28 -1.73 -7.81
C THR A 97 8.62 -3.21 -8.00
N PHE A 98 9.02 -3.90 -6.94
CA PHE A 98 9.33 -5.34 -6.97
C PHE A 98 8.90 -6.01 -5.67
N LEU A 99 8.74 -7.33 -5.69
CA LEU A 99 8.39 -8.13 -4.51
C LEU A 99 9.65 -8.70 -3.87
N GLY A 100 10.05 -8.14 -2.72
CA GLY A 100 11.25 -8.56 -1.99
C GLY A 100 10.93 -9.42 -0.76
N THR A 101 11.94 -10.12 -0.26
CA THR A 101 11.85 -10.84 1.02
C THR A 101 13.09 -10.51 1.83
N ILE A 102 12.91 -10.05 3.06
CA ILE A 102 13.98 -9.66 3.97
C ILE A 102 13.63 -10.14 5.38
N ASN A 103 14.60 -10.74 6.07
CA ASN A 103 14.39 -11.23 7.44
C ASN A 103 14.54 -10.08 8.44
N GLN A 104 14.03 -10.30 9.65
CA GLN A 104 14.16 -9.36 10.75
C GLN A 104 15.62 -8.93 10.99
N ASN A 105 15.83 -7.62 11.14
CA ASN A 105 17.15 -7.00 11.38
C ASN A 105 18.22 -7.29 10.31
N ASP A 106 17.81 -7.71 9.10
CA ASP A 106 18.73 -8.03 8.00
C ASP A 106 18.96 -6.82 7.07
N SER A 107 19.97 -6.92 6.19
CA SER A 107 20.23 -5.97 5.13
C SER A 107 20.60 -6.69 3.83
N LEU A 108 19.86 -6.40 2.76
CA LEU A 108 20.01 -7.03 1.46
C LEU A 108 20.39 -6.02 0.38
N VAL A 109 21.15 -6.47 -0.62
CA VAL A 109 21.49 -5.67 -1.79
C VAL A 109 20.80 -6.25 -3.02
N TYR A 110 19.85 -5.50 -3.54
CA TYR A 110 19.24 -5.71 -4.84
C TYR A 110 19.98 -4.88 -5.90
N ARG A 111 19.83 -5.22 -7.18
CA ARG A 111 20.45 -4.49 -8.28
C ARG A 111 19.43 -4.18 -9.37
N ALA A 112 19.24 -2.90 -9.67
CA ALA A 112 18.49 -2.47 -10.83
C ALA A 112 19.41 -2.55 -12.06
N VAL A 113 19.04 -3.37 -13.04
CA VAL A 113 19.88 -3.67 -14.22
C VAL A 113 19.18 -3.24 -15.49
N PHE A 114 19.87 -2.44 -16.31
CA PHE A 114 19.38 -1.98 -17.61
C PHE A 114 19.85 -2.90 -18.74
N GLY A 115 19.08 -2.95 -19.85
CA GLY A 115 19.38 -3.77 -21.03
C GLY A 115 18.18 -4.62 -21.47
N GLU A 116 18.44 -5.73 -22.15
CA GLU A 116 17.40 -6.59 -22.73
C GLU A 116 16.33 -7.01 -21.72
N GLU A 117 15.08 -6.85 -22.12
CA GLU A 117 13.91 -7.04 -21.26
C GLU A 117 13.59 -8.53 -21.08
N GLN A 118 13.83 -9.05 -19.88
CA GLN A 118 13.34 -10.35 -19.44
C GLN A 118 12.20 -10.12 -18.44
N LYS A 119 10.96 -10.38 -18.86
CA LYS A 119 9.77 -10.22 -18.00
C LYS A 119 9.58 -11.43 -17.11
N ILE A 120 10.05 -11.36 -15.87
CA ILE A 120 9.60 -12.28 -14.83
C ILE A 120 8.26 -11.81 -14.30
N GLN A 121 7.26 -12.68 -14.40
CA GLN A 121 5.94 -12.44 -13.84
C GLN A 121 5.92 -12.82 -12.36
N PRO A 122 5.14 -12.11 -11.53
CA PRO A 122 4.85 -12.57 -10.17
C PRO A 122 4.09 -13.90 -10.20
N ARG A 123 4.01 -14.60 -9.06
CA ARG A 123 3.30 -15.88 -8.98
C ARG A 123 1.83 -15.70 -9.30
N THR A 124 1.24 -14.59 -8.85
CA THR A 124 -0.11 -14.17 -9.25
C THR A 124 -0.11 -12.68 -9.53
N ALA A 125 -0.36 -12.35 -10.80
CA ALA A 125 -0.43 -10.97 -11.25
C ALA A 125 -1.66 -10.24 -10.69
N VAL A 126 -1.54 -8.92 -10.55
CA VAL A 126 -2.69 -8.03 -10.42
C VAL A 126 -3.44 -8.03 -11.75
N LYS A 127 -4.75 -8.29 -11.69
CA LYS A 127 -5.65 -8.20 -12.83
C LYS A 127 -6.61 -7.05 -12.62
N VAL A 128 -6.79 -6.25 -13.67
CA VAL A 128 -7.74 -5.14 -13.68
C VAL A 128 -8.69 -5.33 -14.85
N GLU A 129 -9.98 -5.35 -14.55
CA GLU A 129 -11.05 -5.39 -15.53
C GLU A 129 -11.90 -4.12 -15.39
N LYS A 130 -12.17 -3.45 -16.51
CA LYS A 130 -13.07 -2.29 -16.52
C LYS A 130 -14.51 -2.79 -16.58
N THR A 131 -15.35 -2.33 -15.68
CA THR A 131 -16.79 -2.64 -15.64
C THR A 131 -17.60 -1.46 -16.17
N PHE A 132 -18.93 -1.61 -16.23
CA PHE A 132 -19.81 -0.51 -16.64
C PHE A 132 -19.76 0.69 -15.67
N SER A 133 -19.63 0.42 -14.36
CA SER A 133 -19.67 1.43 -13.29
C SER A 133 -18.31 1.72 -12.67
N GLY A 134 -17.22 1.08 -13.11
CA GLY A 134 -15.89 1.30 -12.53
C GLY A 134 -14.90 0.20 -12.91
N TYR A 135 -14.37 -0.50 -11.91
CA TYR A 135 -13.33 -1.51 -12.10
C TYR A 135 -13.51 -2.69 -11.15
N LEU A 136 -13.17 -3.88 -11.62
CA LEU A 136 -12.89 -5.05 -10.80
C LEU A 136 -11.38 -5.23 -10.78
N VAL A 137 -10.79 -5.30 -9.59
CA VAL A 137 -9.35 -5.56 -9.43
C VAL A 137 -9.13 -6.74 -8.51
N GLU A 138 -8.29 -7.68 -8.91
CA GLU A 138 -7.98 -8.85 -8.11
C GLU A 138 -6.50 -9.23 -8.17
N ASN A 139 -6.04 -9.89 -7.11
CA ASN A 139 -4.80 -10.66 -7.06
C ASN A 139 -5.11 -12.06 -6.50
N SER A 140 -4.10 -12.77 -5.98
CA SER A 140 -4.30 -14.11 -5.40
C SER A 140 -5.16 -14.15 -4.14
N SER A 141 -5.21 -13.06 -3.36
CA SER A 141 -5.78 -13.05 -2.02
C SER A 141 -6.95 -12.08 -1.85
N VAL A 142 -7.03 -11.04 -2.68
CA VAL A 142 -8.01 -9.96 -2.57
C VAL A 142 -8.64 -9.69 -3.93
N ARG A 143 -9.96 -9.51 -3.94
CA ARG A 143 -10.73 -8.95 -5.04
C ARG A 143 -11.48 -7.73 -4.52
N LEU A 144 -11.43 -6.61 -5.25
CA LEU A 144 -12.16 -5.39 -4.93
C LEU A 144 -13.02 -4.97 -6.11
N GLU A 145 -14.26 -4.57 -5.82
CA GLU A 145 -15.15 -3.88 -6.75
C GLU A 145 -15.09 -2.38 -6.45
N LEU A 146 -14.71 -1.60 -7.45
CA LEU A 146 -14.72 -0.13 -7.44
C LEU A 146 -15.88 0.34 -8.33
N SER A 147 -16.70 1.26 -7.82
CA SER A 147 -17.86 1.79 -8.53
C SER A 147 -17.93 3.29 -8.36
N THR A 148 -18.32 4.02 -9.40
CA THR A 148 -18.58 5.47 -9.36
C THR A 148 -19.76 5.85 -8.45
N ASP A 149 -20.54 4.87 -7.99
CA ASP A 149 -21.61 5.08 -7.01
C ASP A 149 -21.11 5.02 -5.56
N GLN A 150 -19.88 4.55 -5.34
CA GLN A 150 -19.31 4.32 -4.01
C GLN A 150 -17.98 5.08 -3.85
N PRO A 151 -17.74 5.76 -2.73
CA PRO A 151 -16.64 6.71 -2.65
C PRO A 151 -15.23 6.07 -2.69
N ILE A 152 -15.04 4.89 -2.10
CA ILE A 152 -13.72 4.23 -2.01
C ILE A 152 -13.74 2.79 -2.53
N VAL A 153 -14.37 1.85 -1.82
CA VAL A 153 -14.50 0.43 -2.25
C VAL A 153 -15.95 0.00 -2.08
N ALA A 154 -16.57 -0.51 -3.15
CA ALA A 154 -17.96 -0.96 -3.12
C ALA A 154 -18.09 -2.32 -2.42
N LYS A 155 -17.25 -3.28 -2.80
CA LYS A 155 -17.19 -4.62 -2.21
C LYS A 155 -15.76 -5.13 -2.18
N ALA A 156 -15.47 -5.99 -1.21
CA ALA A 156 -14.20 -6.72 -1.15
C ALA A 156 -14.45 -8.19 -0.84
N TRP A 157 -13.63 -9.05 -1.41
CA TRP A 157 -13.56 -10.48 -1.10
C TRP A 157 -12.13 -10.84 -0.74
N PHE A 158 -11.99 -11.84 0.12
CA PHE A 158 -10.72 -12.34 0.60
C PHE A 158 -10.65 -13.86 0.41
N ASP A 159 -9.57 -14.34 -0.20
CA ASP A 159 -9.23 -15.76 -0.28
C ASP A 159 -8.06 -16.05 0.67
N PRO A 160 -8.30 -16.69 1.83
CA PRO A 160 -7.25 -16.99 2.80
C PRO A 160 -6.19 -17.96 2.27
N ASN A 161 -6.48 -18.70 1.18
CA ASN A 161 -5.54 -19.64 0.59
C ASN A 161 -4.66 -19.02 -0.51
N GLY A 162 -4.93 -17.77 -0.90
CA GLY A 162 -4.15 -17.10 -1.94
C GLY A 162 -4.21 -17.80 -3.29
N ARG A 163 -5.36 -18.38 -3.67
CA ARG A 163 -5.55 -19.11 -4.94
C ARG A 163 -6.42 -18.34 -5.94
N GLY A 164 -6.89 -17.15 -5.59
CA GLY A 164 -7.81 -16.35 -6.41
C GLY A 164 -9.21 -16.96 -6.47
N SER A 165 -9.61 -17.74 -5.47
CA SER A 165 -10.95 -18.34 -5.41
C SER A 165 -11.87 -17.51 -4.53
N PHE A 166 -12.58 -16.57 -5.16
CA PHE A 166 -13.51 -15.67 -4.48
C PHE A 166 -14.95 -16.18 -4.67
N LYS A 167 -15.68 -16.33 -3.56
CA LYS A 167 -17.10 -16.70 -3.59
C LYS A 167 -17.94 -15.42 -3.71
N ASP A 168 -18.60 -15.24 -4.84
CA ASP A 168 -19.33 -14.00 -5.15
C ASP A 168 -20.45 -13.69 -4.14
N ASP A 169 -21.05 -14.72 -3.55
CA ASP A 169 -22.17 -14.62 -2.61
C ASP A 169 -21.80 -14.11 -1.20
N THR A 170 -20.50 -14.03 -0.88
CA THR A 170 -20.05 -13.73 0.48
C THR A 170 -18.93 -12.66 0.47
N PRO A 171 -19.26 -11.39 0.23
CA PRO A 171 -18.29 -10.31 0.41
C PRO A 171 -17.85 -10.20 1.87
N LEU A 172 -16.59 -9.82 2.07
CA LEU A 172 -16.00 -9.53 3.38
C LEU A 172 -16.62 -8.26 3.98
N LEU A 173 -16.91 -7.27 3.13
CA LEU A 173 -17.56 -6.02 3.54
C LEU A 173 -19.08 -6.15 3.38
N VAL A 174 -19.82 -5.89 4.45
CA VAL A 174 -21.29 -5.77 4.45
C VAL A 174 -21.72 -4.37 4.01
N ALA A 175 -20.89 -3.37 4.32
CA ALA A 175 -21.08 -1.99 3.87
C ALA A 175 -19.84 -1.55 3.07
N PRO A 176 -20.00 -0.70 2.04
CA PRO A 176 -18.88 -0.12 1.32
C PRO A 176 -17.85 0.52 2.25
N LEU A 177 -16.60 0.62 1.78
CA LEU A 177 -15.61 1.48 2.41
C LEU A 177 -15.96 2.93 2.03
N GLU A 178 -16.37 3.69 3.04
CA GLU A 178 -16.82 5.06 2.89
C GLU A 178 -15.86 6.04 3.54
N ILE A 179 -15.82 7.26 3.00
CA ILE A 179 -15.13 8.40 3.60
C ILE A 179 -16.17 9.48 3.93
N GLY A 180 -15.99 10.18 5.04
CA GLY A 180 -16.95 11.18 5.48
C GLY A 180 -16.39 12.14 6.52
N ILE A 181 -17.22 13.14 6.83
CA ILE A 181 -16.92 14.19 7.80
C ILE A 181 -18.13 14.47 8.68
N ARG A 182 -17.88 15.05 9.85
CA ARG A 182 -18.90 15.65 10.70
C ARG A 182 -18.53 17.09 11.03
N THR A 183 -19.48 17.99 10.77
CA THR A 183 -19.45 19.38 11.22
C THR A 183 -20.50 19.57 12.30
N THR A 184 -20.55 20.77 12.90
CA THR A 184 -21.58 21.14 13.88
C THR A 184 -23.01 21.06 13.33
N ALA A 185 -23.18 21.14 12.00
CA ALA A 185 -24.48 21.14 11.35
C ALA A 185 -24.92 19.74 10.89
N ALA A 186 -23.98 18.87 10.48
CA ALA A 186 -24.32 17.58 9.89
C ALA A 186 -23.17 16.56 9.91
N SER A 187 -23.53 15.28 9.86
CA SER A 187 -22.63 14.17 9.53
C SER A 187 -22.92 13.70 8.10
N LEU A 188 -21.91 13.73 7.24
CA LEU A 188 -22.08 13.59 5.80
C LEU A 188 -21.06 12.59 5.22
N GLY A 189 -21.56 11.66 4.41
CA GLY A 189 -20.75 10.74 3.60
C GLY A 189 -20.39 11.35 2.25
N ALA A 190 -19.28 10.89 1.68
CA ALA A 190 -18.84 11.35 0.37
C ALA A 190 -19.61 10.70 -0.79
N LYS A 191 -19.64 11.39 -1.92
CA LYS A 191 -20.08 10.89 -3.21
C LYS A 191 -18.88 10.75 -4.13
N ALA A 192 -18.77 9.60 -4.79
CA ALA A 192 -17.77 9.42 -5.85
C ALA A 192 -18.07 10.30 -7.05
N MET A 193 -17.00 10.75 -7.71
CA MET A 193 -17.06 11.57 -8.92
C MET A 193 -16.25 10.99 -10.05
N ASP A 194 -15.05 10.48 -9.75
CA ASP A 194 -14.14 9.94 -10.76
C ASP A 194 -13.32 8.78 -10.19
N ILE A 195 -13.11 7.77 -11.03
CA ILE A 195 -12.21 6.64 -10.80
C ILE A 195 -11.32 6.50 -12.04
N SER A 196 -10.03 6.77 -11.87
CA SER A 196 -9.05 6.67 -12.95
C SER A 196 -7.93 5.68 -12.60
N LEU A 197 -7.53 4.88 -13.58
CA LEU A 197 -6.40 3.95 -13.48
C LEU A 197 -5.10 4.71 -13.80
N GLU A 198 -4.32 5.06 -12.78
CA GLU A 198 -3.05 5.80 -12.94
C GLU A 198 -1.88 4.88 -13.34
N GLU A 199 -1.90 3.62 -12.90
CA GLU A 199 -0.87 2.62 -13.21
C GLU A 199 -1.50 1.23 -13.29
N HIS A 200 -1.06 0.43 -14.27
CA HIS A 200 -1.48 -0.95 -14.43
C HIS A 200 -0.30 -1.80 -14.93
N GLY A 201 -0.04 -2.88 -14.20
CA GLY A 201 0.81 -3.96 -14.66
C GLY A 201 0.72 -5.15 -13.70
N PRO A 202 1.48 -6.22 -13.96
CA PRO A 202 1.33 -7.48 -13.26
C PRO A 202 1.71 -7.40 -11.77
N VAL A 203 2.60 -6.48 -11.37
CA VAL A 203 3.05 -6.36 -9.98
C VAL A 203 2.21 -5.39 -9.19
N ARG A 204 1.67 -4.33 -9.84
CA ARG A 204 1.02 -3.23 -9.15
C ARG A 204 -0.05 -2.56 -10.01
N ALA A 205 -1.17 -2.21 -9.37
CA ALA A 205 -2.17 -1.31 -9.94
C ALA A 205 -2.42 -0.12 -8.99
N VAL A 206 -2.68 1.05 -9.56
CA VAL A 206 -2.98 2.28 -8.82
C VAL A 206 -4.23 2.91 -9.38
N PHE A 207 -5.23 3.10 -8.51
CA PHE A 207 -6.46 3.80 -8.82
C PHE A 207 -6.48 5.14 -8.09
N ARG A 208 -6.76 6.21 -8.81
CA ARG A 208 -7.10 7.50 -8.20
C ARG A 208 -8.61 7.62 -8.07
N LEU A 209 -9.05 7.89 -6.86
CA LEU A 209 -10.46 7.99 -6.48
C LEU A 209 -10.71 9.44 -6.05
N LYS A 210 -11.59 10.13 -6.75
CA LYS A 210 -11.97 11.51 -6.42
C LYS A 210 -13.45 11.63 -6.16
N GLY A 211 -13.78 12.53 -5.25
CA GLY A 211 -15.17 12.88 -5.00
C GLY A 211 -15.32 14.05 -4.07
N VAL A 212 -16.56 14.25 -3.64
CA VAL A 212 -17.00 15.40 -2.86
C VAL A 212 -17.86 14.96 -1.69
N ILE A 213 -17.82 15.73 -0.62
CA ILE A 213 -18.76 15.63 0.50
C ILE A 213 -19.60 16.92 0.47
N PRO A 214 -20.85 16.84 -0.01
CA PRO A 214 -21.71 18.01 -0.14
C PRO A 214 -22.12 18.51 1.25
N LEU A 215 -21.86 19.79 1.53
CA LEU A 215 -22.22 20.43 2.79
C LEU A 215 -23.50 21.25 2.61
N THR A 216 -24.49 21.01 3.45
CA THR A 216 -25.76 21.77 3.41
C THR A 216 -25.51 23.23 3.81
N GLY A 217 -25.98 24.18 2.99
CA GLY A 217 -25.89 25.61 3.27
C GLY A 217 -24.52 26.24 2.98
N ILE A 218 -23.59 25.49 2.39
CA ILE A 218 -22.28 25.98 1.94
C ILE A 218 -22.17 25.74 0.44
N GLU A 219 -21.81 26.79 -0.32
CA GLU A 219 -21.82 26.74 -1.79
C GLU A 219 -20.76 25.77 -2.36
N GLY A 220 -19.57 25.73 -1.75
CA GLY A 220 -18.51 24.82 -2.17
C GLY A 220 -18.53 23.47 -1.44
N PRO A 221 -18.11 22.36 -2.09
CA PRO A 221 -17.98 21.07 -1.43
C PRO A 221 -16.70 20.96 -0.61
N PHE A 222 -16.68 20.02 0.33
CA PHE A 222 -15.43 19.45 0.82
C PHE A 222 -15.01 18.34 -0.16
N SER A 223 -13.72 18.15 -0.46
CA SER A 223 -13.29 17.17 -1.48
C SER A 223 -12.35 16.12 -0.91
N TYR A 224 -12.27 14.99 -1.61
CA TYR A 224 -11.27 13.96 -1.35
C TYR A 224 -10.55 13.53 -2.62
N ASP A 225 -9.28 13.18 -2.48
CA ASP A 225 -8.41 12.62 -3.53
C ASP A 225 -7.60 11.48 -2.92
N CYS A 226 -7.99 10.24 -3.23
CA CYS A 226 -7.34 9.06 -2.70
C CYS A 226 -6.58 8.30 -3.80
N ARG A 227 -5.53 7.58 -3.40
CA ARG A 227 -4.88 6.56 -4.23
C ARG A 227 -5.00 5.20 -3.56
N LEU A 228 -5.74 4.30 -4.20
CA LEU A 228 -5.84 2.91 -3.82
C LEU A 228 -4.81 2.11 -4.62
N ILE A 229 -3.93 1.40 -3.92
CA ILE A 229 -2.79 0.68 -4.49
C ILE A 229 -2.91 -0.79 -4.11
N LEU A 230 -2.87 -1.64 -5.13
CA LEU A 230 -2.85 -3.09 -5.00
C LEU A 230 -1.55 -3.64 -5.55
N TYR A 231 -1.08 -4.72 -4.93
CA TYR A 231 0.16 -5.39 -5.30
C TYR A 231 -0.09 -6.89 -5.54
N ALA A 232 0.70 -7.49 -6.42
CA ALA A 232 0.71 -8.93 -6.63
C ALA A 232 1.11 -9.68 -5.34
N ASP A 233 0.65 -10.91 -5.20
CA ASP A 233 1.06 -11.86 -4.16
C ASP A 233 0.94 -11.37 -2.69
N THR A 234 0.16 -10.32 -2.42
CA THR A 234 -0.04 -9.79 -1.06
C THR A 234 -1.52 -9.59 -0.72
N PRO A 235 -1.92 -9.82 0.54
CA PRO A 235 -3.30 -9.62 0.98
C PRO A 235 -3.59 -8.18 1.42
N PHE A 236 -2.58 -7.31 1.53
CA PHE A 236 -2.78 -5.94 1.99
C PHE A 236 -3.00 -4.98 0.81
N ILE A 237 -3.76 -3.93 1.08
CA ILE A 237 -3.97 -2.81 0.17
C ILE A 237 -3.39 -1.55 0.82
N ARG A 238 -2.92 -0.61 0.00
CA ARG A 238 -2.48 0.70 0.50
C ARG A 238 -3.42 1.77 0.01
N LEU A 239 -3.96 2.57 0.93
CA LEU A 239 -4.79 3.72 0.64
C LEU A 239 -4.08 4.98 1.10
N GLU A 240 -3.78 5.86 0.15
CA GLU A 240 -3.31 7.22 0.45
C GLU A 240 -4.52 8.15 0.38
N VAL A 241 -4.83 8.83 1.48
CA VAL A 241 -6.02 9.69 1.59
C VAL A 241 -5.61 11.15 1.63
N ARG A 242 -6.37 12.00 0.93
CA ARG A 242 -6.33 13.45 1.11
C ARG A 242 -7.75 13.96 1.22
N LEU A 243 -8.03 14.63 2.33
CA LEU A 243 -9.24 15.38 2.60
C LEU A 243 -8.91 16.87 2.45
N ILE A 244 -9.68 17.61 1.67
CA ILE A 244 -9.36 18.99 1.30
C ILE A 244 -10.58 19.88 1.51
N ASN A 245 -10.42 20.95 2.28
CA ASN A 245 -11.45 21.96 2.40
C ASN A 245 -11.49 22.84 1.13
N THR A 246 -12.37 22.50 0.19
CA THR A 246 -12.59 23.26 -1.06
C THR A 246 -13.80 24.19 -1.00
N THR A 247 -14.29 24.52 0.18
CA THR A 247 -15.53 25.29 0.34
C THR A 247 -15.37 26.80 0.11
N GLY A 248 -14.14 27.29 0.06
CA GLY A 248 -13.84 28.72 -0.04
C GLY A 248 -13.81 29.47 1.31
N GLY A 249 -14.22 28.82 2.41
CA GLY A 249 -14.15 29.38 3.76
C GLY A 249 -13.62 28.38 4.80
N GLN A 250 -13.36 28.85 6.01
CA GLN A 250 -13.00 27.99 7.14
C GLN A 250 -14.21 27.17 7.60
N LEU A 251 -13.97 25.93 8.04
CA LEU A 251 -14.99 25.04 8.59
C LEU A 251 -14.62 24.55 9.97
N THR A 252 -15.56 24.59 10.91
CA THR A 252 -15.41 23.86 12.17
C THR A 252 -15.70 22.39 11.91
N MET A 253 -14.67 21.56 12.03
CA MET A 253 -14.73 20.12 11.82
C MET A 253 -14.71 19.40 13.18
N GLU A 254 -15.67 18.51 13.40
CA GLU A 254 -15.75 17.68 14.60
C GLU A 254 -15.17 16.29 14.38
N GLU A 255 -15.35 15.71 13.20
CA GLU A 255 -14.85 14.38 12.87
C GLU A 255 -14.53 14.27 11.38
N ALA A 256 -13.53 13.46 11.05
CA ALA A 256 -13.24 13.05 9.68
C ALA A 256 -12.80 11.60 9.70
N TRP A 257 -13.40 10.77 8.86
CA TRP A 257 -13.29 9.32 8.98
C TRP A 257 -13.25 8.58 7.64
N LEU A 258 -12.70 7.38 7.70
CA LEU A 258 -12.91 6.29 6.74
C LEU A 258 -13.52 5.11 7.52
N LYS A 259 -14.62 4.51 7.05
CA LYS A 259 -15.28 3.43 7.78
C LYS A 259 -15.88 2.37 6.85
N THR A 260 -16.02 1.17 7.37
CA THR A 260 -16.72 0.06 6.71
C THR A 260 -17.28 -0.87 7.79
N THR A 261 -18.06 -1.87 7.38
CA THR A 261 -18.57 -2.92 8.26
C THR A 261 -18.21 -4.28 7.70
N LEU A 262 -17.52 -5.10 8.49
CA LEU A 262 -17.15 -6.47 8.14
C LEU A 262 -18.29 -7.45 8.37
N ASN A 263 -18.31 -8.51 7.58
CA ASN A 263 -19.17 -9.67 7.81
C ASN A 263 -18.51 -10.62 8.82
N LEU A 264 -18.82 -10.47 10.11
CA LEU A 264 -18.28 -11.34 11.16
C LEU A 264 -18.95 -12.73 11.22
N LYS A 265 -20.06 -12.96 10.49
CA LYS A 265 -20.92 -14.16 10.48
C LYS A 265 -21.50 -14.64 11.82
N GLU A 266 -20.91 -14.28 12.96
CA GLU A 266 -21.31 -14.67 14.32
C GLU A 266 -21.32 -13.46 15.28
N GLU A 267 -21.87 -13.66 16.49
CA GLU A 267 -22.01 -12.59 17.51
C GLU A 267 -20.75 -12.30 18.34
N ARG A 268 -19.62 -12.98 18.06
CA ARG A 268 -18.36 -12.79 18.80
C ARG A 268 -17.21 -12.53 17.83
N GLY A 269 -16.80 -11.27 17.75
CA GLY A 269 -15.53 -10.89 17.15
C GLY A 269 -14.40 -10.92 18.19
N GLU A 270 -13.17 -10.94 17.71
CA GLU A 270 -11.98 -10.61 18.47
C GLU A 270 -11.41 -9.30 17.93
N THR A 271 -10.88 -8.47 18.81
CA THR A 271 -10.13 -7.28 18.40
C THR A 271 -8.77 -7.24 19.03
N THR A 272 -7.79 -6.80 18.26
CA THR A 272 -6.41 -6.57 18.70
C THR A 272 -5.97 -5.17 18.32
N PHE A 273 -5.37 -4.43 19.25
CA PHE A 273 -4.76 -3.12 18.97
C PHE A 273 -3.27 -3.14 19.25
N GLY A 274 -2.51 -2.39 18.45
CA GLY A 274 -1.11 -2.08 18.75
C GLY A 274 -0.98 -1.33 20.07
N ALA A 275 -0.10 -1.80 20.96
CA ALA A 275 0.01 -1.33 22.34
C ALA A 275 1.47 -1.08 22.76
N GLY A 276 2.31 -0.57 21.87
CA GLY A 276 3.72 -0.34 22.17
C GLY A 276 4.58 -1.54 21.78
N LYS A 277 5.27 -2.13 22.76
CA LYS A 277 6.08 -3.35 22.60
C LYS A 277 5.25 -4.64 22.49
N GLY A 278 4.02 -4.56 22.00
CA GLY A 278 3.12 -5.69 21.91
C GLY A 278 1.74 -5.27 21.40
N ALA A 279 0.77 -6.14 21.63
CA ALA A 279 -0.61 -5.92 21.24
C ALA A 279 -1.55 -6.18 22.42
N ARG A 280 -2.75 -5.60 22.35
CA ARG A 280 -3.81 -5.81 23.32
C ARG A 280 -5.00 -6.43 22.63
N THR A 281 -5.34 -7.65 23.04
CA THR A 281 -6.39 -8.47 22.43
C THR A 281 -7.53 -8.70 23.41
N SER A 282 -8.76 -8.69 22.91
CA SER A 282 -9.95 -9.07 23.70
C SER A 282 -11.09 -9.50 22.78
N ALA A 283 -11.97 -10.36 23.31
CA ALA A 283 -13.27 -10.59 22.71
C ALA A 283 -14.07 -9.28 22.64
N LEU A 284 -14.84 -9.12 21.57
CA LEU A 284 -15.64 -7.95 21.27
C LEU A 284 -17.09 -8.37 21.01
N ASN A 285 -17.92 -8.21 22.04
CA ASN A 285 -19.35 -8.51 21.97
C ASN A 285 -20.09 -7.47 21.11
N LYS A 286 -21.24 -7.84 20.54
CA LYS A 286 -22.06 -7.00 19.63
C LYS A 286 -22.31 -5.55 20.08
N ASN A 287 -22.54 -5.33 21.38
CA ASN A 287 -22.83 -4.00 21.96
C ASN A 287 -21.57 -3.29 22.49
N ALA A 288 -20.40 -3.89 22.34
CA ALA A 288 -19.13 -3.35 22.80
C ALA A 288 -18.36 -2.69 21.65
N HIS A 289 -17.47 -1.77 22.00
CA HIS A 289 -16.49 -1.20 21.09
C HIS A 289 -15.12 -1.15 21.77
N ALA A 290 -14.08 -1.02 20.95
CA ALA A 290 -12.72 -0.73 21.38
C ALA A 290 -12.23 0.50 20.60
N GLN A 291 -11.45 1.36 21.26
CA GLN A 291 -10.95 2.57 20.64
C GLN A 291 -9.54 2.90 21.12
N LEU A 292 -8.73 3.44 20.22
CA LEU A 292 -7.46 4.09 20.49
C LEU A 292 -7.46 5.47 19.85
N VAL A 293 -7.17 6.50 20.63
CA VAL A 293 -7.08 7.90 20.15
C VAL A 293 -5.76 8.50 20.56
N VAL A 294 -5.18 9.33 19.70
CA VAL A 294 -4.10 10.26 20.03
C VAL A 294 -4.62 11.66 19.71
N ASP A 295 -4.90 12.46 20.74
CA ASP A 295 -5.47 13.81 20.58
C ASP A 295 -4.39 14.86 20.30
N HIS A 296 -3.28 14.77 21.03
CA HIS A 296 -2.11 15.63 20.88
C HIS A 296 -0.83 14.82 21.12
N SER A 297 0.34 15.46 21.00
CA SER A 297 1.62 14.83 21.34
C SER A 297 1.56 14.27 22.77
N GLY A 298 1.75 12.95 22.91
CA GLY A 298 1.66 12.23 24.19
C GLY A 298 0.24 12.01 24.74
N GLY A 299 -0.80 12.55 24.10
CA GLY A 299 -2.20 12.46 24.51
C GLY A 299 -2.89 11.17 24.03
N LEU A 300 -2.33 10.01 24.36
CA LEU A 300 -2.89 8.71 23.97
C LEU A 300 -3.97 8.25 24.94
N ARG A 301 -5.12 7.81 24.43
CA ARG A 301 -6.27 7.36 25.21
C ARG A 301 -6.84 6.06 24.66
N TRP A 302 -7.15 5.13 25.56
CA TRP A 302 -7.98 3.98 25.26
C TRP A 302 -9.46 4.30 25.51
N GLY A 303 -10.34 3.67 24.74
CA GLY A 303 -11.79 3.75 24.91
C GLY A 303 -12.44 2.37 24.81
N GLY A 304 -13.73 2.33 25.19
CA GLY A 304 -14.52 1.10 25.17
C GLY A 304 -13.97 0.04 26.13
N ILE A 305 -13.88 -1.21 25.68
CA ILE A 305 -13.42 -2.35 26.49
C ILE A 305 -11.98 -2.21 27.00
N PHE A 306 -11.18 -1.31 26.41
CA PHE A 306 -9.82 -1.01 26.86
C PHE A 306 -9.73 0.26 27.70
N GLY A 307 -10.83 0.92 28.06
CA GLY A 307 -10.80 2.22 28.75
C GLY A 307 -10.04 2.24 30.08
N SER A 308 -9.94 1.10 30.77
CA SER A 308 -9.17 0.95 32.02
C SER A 308 -7.73 0.47 31.81
N ALA A 309 -7.31 0.28 30.56
CA ALA A 309 -5.99 -0.23 30.23
C ALA A 309 -4.88 0.81 30.47
N SER A 310 -3.69 0.30 30.82
CA SER A 310 -2.48 1.12 30.88
C SER A 310 -2.14 1.72 29.51
N ILE A 311 -1.84 3.02 29.50
CA ILE A 311 -1.38 3.76 28.33
C ILE A 311 0.09 3.37 28.05
N PRO A 312 0.42 2.87 26.85
CA PRO A 312 1.82 2.61 26.48
C PRO A 312 2.66 3.88 26.51
N GLN A 313 3.94 3.74 26.89
CA GLN A 313 4.90 4.84 26.78
C GLN A 313 5.40 4.95 25.34
N GLY A 314 5.25 6.14 24.75
CA GLY A 314 5.67 6.44 23.39
C GLY A 314 4.66 5.99 22.32
N SER A 315 5.02 6.24 21.05
CA SER A 315 4.16 6.02 19.87
C SER A 315 4.63 4.89 18.94
N ALA A 316 5.68 4.16 19.32
CA ALA A 316 6.14 3.00 18.56
C ALA A 316 5.14 1.84 18.72
N GLY A 317 4.82 1.11 17.64
CA GLY A 317 3.99 -0.10 17.70
C GLY A 317 2.50 0.11 17.99
N ILE A 318 2.02 1.36 18.02
CA ILE A 318 0.59 1.71 18.04
C ILE A 318 0.10 2.11 16.63
N GLY A 319 -1.17 2.46 16.49
CA GLY A 319 -1.72 3.00 15.24
C GLY A 319 -2.21 1.96 14.25
N TRP A 320 -2.45 0.75 14.73
CA TRP A 320 -3.14 -0.30 13.99
C TRP A 320 -4.13 -1.03 14.90
N ALA A 321 -5.17 -1.57 14.27
CA ALA A 321 -6.19 -2.37 14.91
C ALA A 321 -6.60 -3.52 13.98
N ASP A 322 -6.89 -4.67 14.55
CA ASP A 322 -7.49 -5.82 13.91
C ASP A 322 -8.90 -6.04 14.45
N LEU A 323 -9.81 -6.42 13.56
CA LEU A 323 -11.10 -6.98 13.89
C LEU A 323 -11.28 -8.27 13.09
N SER A 324 -11.43 -9.38 13.81
CA SER A 324 -11.52 -10.71 13.23
C SER A 324 -12.73 -11.47 13.78
N GLY A 325 -13.27 -12.35 12.95
CA GLY A 325 -14.24 -13.37 13.32
C GLY A 325 -13.75 -14.75 12.89
N PRO A 326 -14.59 -15.80 13.05
CA PRO A 326 -14.17 -17.19 12.81
C PRO A 326 -13.72 -17.48 11.36
N VAL A 327 -14.17 -16.67 10.39
CA VAL A 327 -13.96 -16.89 8.95
C VAL A 327 -13.00 -15.90 8.30
N GLY A 328 -12.43 -14.96 9.07
CA GLY A 328 -11.53 -13.94 8.56
C GLY A 328 -11.57 -12.65 9.38
N GLY A 329 -10.72 -11.69 9.02
CA GLY A 329 -10.64 -10.39 9.67
C GLY A 329 -9.99 -9.35 8.79
N VAL A 330 -10.04 -8.10 9.25
CA VAL A 330 -9.32 -6.99 8.62
C VAL A 330 -8.48 -6.29 9.68
N SER A 331 -7.19 -6.18 9.39
CA SER A 331 -6.30 -5.27 10.08
C SER A 331 -6.19 -3.95 9.31
N VAL A 332 -6.31 -2.84 10.03
CA VAL A 332 -6.10 -1.48 9.52
C VAL A 332 -4.94 -0.83 10.26
N GLY A 333 -4.13 -0.07 9.54
CA GLY A 333 -3.01 0.67 10.10
C GLY A 333 -2.91 2.07 9.50
N ILE A 334 -2.60 3.06 10.34
CA ILE A 334 -2.33 4.43 9.91
C ILE A 334 -0.83 4.68 10.05
N LYS A 335 -0.18 5.00 8.94
CA LYS A 335 1.23 5.38 8.96
C LYS A 335 1.40 6.64 9.82
N ASP A 336 2.46 6.64 10.65
CA ASP A 336 2.82 7.78 11.49
C ASP A 336 1.69 8.23 12.44
N PHE A 337 0.84 7.29 12.88
CA PHE A 337 -0.37 7.55 13.70
C PHE A 337 -0.14 8.51 14.87
N GLY A 338 0.89 8.26 15.68
CA GLY A 338 1.21 9.10 16.84
C GLY A 338 1.87 10.44 16.50
N LEU A 339 2.45 10.59 15.30
CA LEU A 339 3.07 11.84 14.84
C LEU A 339 2.07 12.75 14.12
N LEU A 340 1.09 12.17 13.42
CA LEU A 340 0.09 12.88 12.64
C LEU A 340 -1.20 13.16 13.42
N TYR A 341 -1.09 13.31 14.74
CA TYR A 341 -2.22 13.61 15.62
C TYR A 341 -2.95 14.89 15.18
N PRO A 342 -4.25 15.04 15.48
CA PRO A 342 -5.08 14.04 16.15
C PRO A 342 -5.46 12.88 15.20
N LYS A 343 -5.50 11.65 15.73
CA LYS A 343 -5.88 10.42 15.00
C LYS A 343 -6.63 9.45 15.93
N GLY A 344 -7.50 8.62 15.36
CA GLY A 344 -8.21 7.59 16.10
C GLY A 344 -8.44 6.32 15.29
N LEU A 345 -8.57 5.20 16.00
CA LEU A 345 -9.01 3.92 15.49
C LEU A 345 -10.11 3.40 16.40
N GLN A 346 -11.24 3.00 15.82
CA GLN A 346 -12.37 2.45 16.54
C GLN A 346 -12.86 1.19 15.83
N VAL A 347 -13.19 0.17 16.59
CA VAL A 347 -13.89 -1.02 16.10
C VAL A 347 -15.04 -1.37 17.03
N ASN A 348 -16.08 -2.03 16.53
CA ASN A 348 -17.19 -2.48 17.35
C ASN A 348 -17.61 -3.94 17.05
N GLY A 349 -18.39 -4.52 17.95
CA GLY A 349 -18.83 -5.91 17.82
C GLY A 349 -19.88 -6.14 16.73
N THR A 350 -20.35 -5.11 16.02
CA THR A 350 -21.19 -5.26 14.84
C THR A 350 -20.38 -5.37 13.55
N GLY A 351 -19.04 -5.33 13.63
CA GLY A 351 -18.16 -5.38 12.46
C GLY A 351 -17.68 -4.02 11.97
N GLU A 352 -18.11 -2.90 12.57
CA GLU A 352 -17.65 -1.57 12.13
C GLU A 352 -16.15 -1.43 12.43
N ILE A 353 -15.40 -1.01 11.42
CA ILE A 353 -14.05 -0.49 11.56
C ILE A 353 -14.08 0.97 11.12
N LYS A 354 -13.57 1.87 11.95
CA LYS A 354 -13.50 3.30 11.69
C LYS A 354 -12.10 3.84 11.96
N ILE A 355 -11.53 4.41 10.92
CA ILE A 355 -10.28 5.15 10.92
C ILE A 355 -10.64 6.63 11.02
N GLN A 356 -10.16 7.31 12.05
CA GLN A 356 -10.45 8.73 12.29
C GLN A 356 -9.22 9.57 11.94
N PHE A 357 -9.30 10.32 10.84
CA PHE A 357 -8.32 11.36 10.48
C PHE A 357 -8.43 12.58 11.40
N LEU A 358 -9.61 12.77 11.98
CA LEU A 358 -9.91 13.71 13.05
C LEU A 358 -10.92 13.03 13.99
N PRO A 359 -10.54 12.70 15.23
CA PRO A 359 -11.45 12.12 16.21
C PRO A 359 -12.35 13.18 16.85
N VAL A 360 -13.52 12.76 17.31
CA VAL A 360 -14.54 13.60 17.98
C VAL A 360 -14.00 14.40 19.17
N SER A 361 -13.02 13.86 19.87
CA SER A 361 -12.38 14.48 21.04
C SER A 361 -11.48 15.67 20.70
N SER A 362 -11.15 15.87 19.42
CA SER A 362 -10.20 16.87 18.96
C SER A 362 -10.77 17.72 17.81
N PRO A 363 -11.89 18.44 18.00
CA PRO A 363 -12.44 19.31 16.95
C PRO A 363 -11.43 20.41 16.57
N LEU A 364 -11.44 20.82 15.31
CA LEU A 364 -10.54 21.88 14.82
C LEU A 364 -11.20 22.76 13.76
N ILE A 365 -10.63 23.94 13.54
CA ILE A 365 -10.95 24.78 12.39
C ILE A 365 -10.07 24.34 11.22
N TRP A 366 -10.73 23.94 10.13
CA TRP A 366 -10.07 23.52 8.90
C TRP A 366 -10.13 24.66 7.90
N GLU A 367 -8.99 25.29 7.66
CA GLU A 367 -8.88 26.44 6.74
C GLU A 367 -9.14 26.04 5.29
N ALA A 368 -9.64 27.00 4.49
CA ALA A 368 -9.86 26.81 3.07
C ALA A 368 -8.54 26.47 2.35
N GLY A 369 -8.58 25.51 1.42
CA GLY A 369 -7.42 25.04 0.67
C GLY A 369 -6.48 24.11 1.44
N VAL A 370 -6.66 23.92 2.74
CA VAL A 370 -5.81 23.03 3.54
C VAL A 370 -6.22 21.57 3.32
N ALA A 371 -5.21 20.72 3.11
CA ALA A 371 -5.37 19.28 3.02
C ALA A 371 -4.93 18.59 4.31
N LYS A 372 -5.61 17.51 4.69
CA LYS A 372 -5.19 16.58 5.74
C LYS A 372 -5.13 15.16 5.19
N THR A 373 -4.19 14.39 5.73
CA THR A 373 -3.90 13.00 5.34
C THR A 373 -4.09 12.02 6.48
#